data_AF-R7GP53-F1
#
_entry.id   AF-R7GP53-F1
#
_cell.length_a   1.000
_cell.length_b   1.000
_cell.length_c   1.000
_cell.angle_alpha   90.00
_cell.angle_beta   90.00
_cell.angle_gamma   90.00
#
_symmetry.space_group_name_H-M   'P 1'
#
loop_
_entity.id
_entity.type
_entity.pdbx_description
1 polymer ?
#
loop_
_entity_poly.entity_id
_entity_poly.type
_entity_poly.pdbx_seq_one_letter_code
_entity_poly.pdbx_strand_id
1 'polypeptide(L)'
;MSSQDTVKKLRQMRLPVIAEQYEIQISDPSYNQLSFEERFNELIDMEYESRVNHTITKYIKDAHFYDSTASIEDINYNNLIVLRWKNWLQTTT
;
A
#
# COMPACT_ATOMS: atom_id res chain seq x y z
N MET A 1 4.59 -29.81 15.06
CA MET A 1 3.77 -28.59 14.90
C MET A 1 3.42 -28.49 13.43
N SER A 2 2.15 -28.34 13.07
CA SER A 2 1.76 -28.22 11.66
C SER A 2 1.93 -26.76 11.17
N SER A 3 2.09 -26.55 9.86
CA SER A 3 2.14 -25.19 9.29
C SER A 3 0.87 -24.40 9.62
N GLN A 4 -0.29 -25.07 9.68
CA GLN A 4 -1.56 -24.44 10.09
C GLN A 4 -1.55 -23.98 11.55
N ASP A 5 -0.91 -24.73 12.47
CA ASP A 5 -0.74 -24.28 13.85
C ASP A 5 0.13 -23.02 13.93
N THR A 6 1.17 -22.93 13.11
CA THR A 6 2.04 -21.76 13.01
C THR A 6 1.26 -20.53 12.54
N VAL A 7 0.49 -20.65 11.46
CA VAL A 7 -0.38 -19.56 10.94
C VAL A 7 -1.36 -19.09 12.01
N LYS A 8 -2.00 -20.02 12.71
CA LYS A 8 -2.95 -19.69 13.78
C LYS A 8 -2.27 -18.90 14.90
N LYS A 9 -1.06 -19.30 15.31
CA LYS A 9 -0.27 -18.57 16.31
C LYS A 9 0.15 -17.19 15.82
N LEU A 10 0.57 -17.05 14.57
CA LEU A 10 0.93 -15.75 13.97
C LEU A 10 -0.26 -14.77 14.01
N ARG A 11 -1.45 -15.23 13.63
CA ARG A 11 -2.69 -14.43 13.72
C ARG A 11 -3.02 -14.06 15.17
N GLN A 12 -2.86 -14.98 16.12
CA GLN A 12 -3.06 -14.71 17.55
C GLN A 12 -2.07 -13.69 18.12
N MET A 13 -0.83 -13.68 17.63
CA MET A 13 0.19 -12.68 17.97
C MET A 13 0.01 -11.35 17.24
N ARG A 14 -1.07 -11.19 16.47
CA ARG A 14 -1.36 -9.99 15.67
C ARG A 14 -0.30 -9.73 14.59
N LEU A 15 0.22 -10.78 13.96
CA LEU A 15 1.13 -10.72 12.80
C LEU A 15 0.41 -11.24 11.53
N PRO A 16 -0.62 -10.52 11.04
CA PRO A 16 -1.48 -11.03 9.97
C PRO A 16 -0.77 -11.13 8.62
N VAL A 17 0.15 -10.20 8.30
CA VAL A 17 0.86 -10.20 7.01
C VAL A 17 1.89 -11.32 6.98
N ILE A 18 2.65 -11.51 8.07
CA ILE A 18 3.55 -12.67 8.18
C ILE A 18 2.77 -13.97 8.03
N ALA A 19 1.58 -14.08 8.63
CA ALA A 19 0.77 -15.30 8.53
C ALA A 19 0.36 -15.61 7.08
N GLU A 20 -0.09 -14.61 6.33
CA GLU A 20 -0.46 -14.73 4.93
C GLU A 20 0.76 -15.06 4.04
N GLN A 21 1.84 -14.31 4.20
CA GLN A 21 3.06 -14.48 3.40
C GLN A 21 3.74 -15.82 3.68
N TYR A 22 3.70 -16.30 4.92
CA TYR A 22 4.17 -17.64 5.26
C TYR A 22 3.39 -18.75 4.54
N GLU A 23 2.06 -18.61 4.39
CA GLU A 23 1.25 -19.55 3.60
C GLU A 23 1.65 -19.54 2.12
N ILE A 24 1.88 -18.34 1.56
CA ILE A 24 2.35 -18.16 0.17
C ILE A 24 3.72 -18.84 -0.03
N GLN A 25 4.70 -18.51 0.81
CA GLN A 25 6.07 -19.04 0.70
C GLN A 25 6.14 -20.57 0.85
N ILE A 26 5.24 -21.18 1.63
CA ILE A 26 5.15 -22.65 1.71
C ILE A 26 4.54 -23.25 0.44
N SER A 27 3.57 -22.57 -0.15
CA SER A 27 2.87 -23.06 -1.34
C SER A 27 3.67 -22.89 -2.63
N ASP A 28 4.59 -21.92 -2.68
CA ASP A 28 5.40 -21.60 -3.85
C ASP A 28 6.84 -22.14 -3.72
N PRO A 29 7.23 -23.15 -4.53
CA PRO A 29 8.58 -23.70 -4.53
C PRO A 29 9.68 -22.71 -4.92
N SER A 30 9.36 -21.57 -5.55
CA SER A 30 10.34 -20.54 -5.95
C SER A 30 11.14 -20.03 -4.75
N TYR A 31 10.51 -19.94 -3.58
CA TYR A 31 11.09 -19.51 -2.32
C TYR A 31 12.13 -20.49 -1.75
N ASN A 32 12.22 -21.72 -2.27
CA ASN A 32 13.26 -22.67 -1.85
C ASN A 32 14.67 -22.26 -2.34
N GLN A 33 14.74 -21.39 -3.35
CA GLN A 33 16.02 -20.84 -3.84
C GLN A 33 16.60 -19.79 -2.89
N LEU A 34 15.76 -19.18 -2.05
CA LEU A 34 16.17 -18.20 -1.05
C LEU A 34 16.66 -18.89 0.22
N SER A 35 17.65 -18.28 0.85
CA SER A 35 18.10 -18.63 2.19
C SER A 35 16.99 -18.38 3.22
N PHE A 36 17.14 -18.99 4.40
CA PHE A 36 16.22 -18.71 5.50
C PHE A 36 16.23 -17.23 5.90
N GLU A 37 17.41 -16.60 5.92
CA GLU A 37 17.56 -15.20 6.32
C GLU A 37 16.86 -14.25 5.35
N GLU A 38 16.99 -14.49 4.03
CA GLU A 38 16.27 -13.71 3.01
C GLU A 38 14.75 -13.82 3.18
N ARG A 39 14.22 -15.04 3.28
CA ARG A 39 12.78 -15.25 3.50
C ARG A 39 12.30 -14.60 4.80
N PHE A 40 13.09 -14.70 5.86
CA PHE A 40 12.73 -14.14 7.15
C PHE A 40 12.71 -12.60 7.11
N ASN A 41 13.71 -11.97 6.50
CA ASN A 41 13.75 -10.53 6.31
C ASN A 41 12.55 -10.05 5.48
N GLU A 42 12.23 -10.73 4.38
CA GLU A 42 11.08 -10.40 3.52
C GLU A 42 9.75 -10.43 4.31
N LEU A 43 9.54 -11.46 5.15
CA LEU A 43 8.35 -11.56 6.00
C LEU A 43 8.25 -10.38 6.98
N ILE A 44 9.38 -10.00 7.59
CA ILE A 44 9.44 -8.91 8.57
C ILE A 44 9.19 -7.56 7.88
N ASP A 45 9.83 -7.33 6.74
CA ASP A 45 9.72 -6.08 5.98
C ASP A 45 8.27 -5.83 5.55
N MET A 46 7.61 -6.84 4.97
CA MET A 46 6.20 -6.73 4.55
C MET A 46 5.25 -6.41 5.72
N GLU A 47 5.46 -7.04 6.87
CA GLU A 47 4.65 -6.78 8.07
C GLU A 47 4.93 -5.40 8.65
N TYR A 48 6.19 -4.96 8.65
CA TYR A 48 6.58 -3.63 9.10
C TYR A 48 5.97 -2.54 8.21
N GLU A 49 6.12 -2.66 6.89
CA GLU A 49 5.54 -1.74 5.91
C GLU A 49 4.02 -1.64 6.04
N SER A 50 3.33 -2.77 6.21
CA SER A 50 1.88 -2.78 6.44
C SER A 50 1.47 -1.99 7.68
N ARG A 51 2.23 -2.09 8.78
CA ARG A 51 1.96 -1.32 10.01
C ARG A 51 2.22 0.17 9.84
N VAL A 52 3.30 0.52 9.14
CA VAL A 52 3.60 1.93 8.81
C VAL A 52 2.48 2.49 7.94
N ASN A 53 2.08 1.78 6.88
CA ASN A 53 0.99 2.18 5.98
C ASN A 53 -0.35 2.31 6.71
N HIS A 54 -0.68 1.39 7.62
CA HIS A 54 -1.89 1.48 8.43
C HIS A 54 -1.87 2.72 9.33
N THR A 55 -0.72 3.04 9.92
CA THR A 55 -0.55 4.22 10.77
C THR A 55 -0.70 5.51 9.96
N ILE A 56 -0.08 5.59 8.79
CA ILE A 56 -0.21 6.73 7.86
C ILE A 56 -1.67 6.89 7.45
N THR A 57 -2.32 5.81 7.03
CA THR A 57 -3.73 5.82 6.60
C THR A 57 -4.65 6.30 7.72
N LYS A 58 -4.38 5.89 8.96
CA LYS A 58 -5.12 6.36 10.14
C LYS A 58 -4.94 7.87 10.32
N TYR A 59 -3.71 8.38 10.28
CA TYR A 59 -3.46 9.82 10.44
C TYR A 59 -4.06 10.67 9.31
N ILE A 60 -4.04 10.18 8.07
CA ILE A 60 -4.72 10.85 6.95
C ILE A 60 -6.23 10.96 7.20
N LYS A 61 -6.86 9.89 7.70
CA LYS A 61 -8.28 9.90 8.07
C LYS A 61 -8.58 10.85 9.24
N ASP A 62 -7.75 10.82 10.27
CA ASP A 62 -7.92 11.63 11.48
C ASP A 62 -7.70 13.14 11.20
N ALA A 63 -6.94 13.49 10.16
CA ALA A 63 -6.67 14.87 9.77
C ALA A 63 -7.85 15.58 9.06
N HIS A 64 -8.90 14.85 8.67
CA HIS A 64 -10.09 15.40 8.01
C HIS A 64 -9.79 16.30 6.78
N PHE A 65 -8.83 15.88 5.94
CA PHE A 65 -8.57 16.58 4.68
C PHE A 65 -9.82 16.61 3.79
N TYR A 66 -9.99 17.70 3.02
CA TYR A 66 -11.06 17.81 2.03
C TYR A 66 -11.02 16.66 1.01
N ASP A 67 -9.82 16.27 0.61
CA ASP A 67 -9.56 15.08 -0.20
C ASP A 67 -8.42 14.27 0.44
N SER A 68 -8.77 13.13 1.03
CA SER A 68 -7.81 12.20 1.65
C SER A 68 -7.05 11.34 0.64
N THR A 69 -7.48 11.34 -0.63
CA THR A 69 -6.88 10.56 -1.72
C THR A 69 -6.03 11.40 -2.67
N ALA A 70 -5.91 12.70 -2.41
CA ALA A 70 -5.16 13.61 -3.25
C ALA A 70 -3.71 13.14 -3.44
N SER A 71 -3.34 12.86 -4.69
CA SER A 71 -1.97 12.57 -5.12
C SER A 71 -1.38 13.74 -5.89
N ILE A 72 -0.05 13.88 -5.84
CA ILE A 72 0.66 14.87 -6.65
C ILE A 72 0.51 14.60 -8.16
N GLU A 73 0.32 13.34 -8.52
CA GLU A 73 0.10 12.88 -9.90
C GLU A 73 -1.26 13.36 -10.47
N ASP A 74 -2.24 13.60 -9.58
CA ASP A 74 -3.58 14.06 -9.96
C ASP A 74 -3.67 15.57 -10.18
N ILE A 75 -2.58 16.32 -9.96
CA ILE A 75 -2.56 17.76 -10.16
C ILE A 75 -2.61 18.07 -11.67
N ASN A 76 -3.81 18.46 -12.13
CA ASN A 76 -4.01 18.90 -13.50
C ASN A 76 -3.51 20.34 -13.72
N TYR A 77 -2.28 20.49 -14.19
CA TYR A 77 -1.68 21.79 -14.52
C TYR A 77 -2.23 22.44 -15.81
N ASN A 78 -3.06 21.74 -16.58
CA ASN A 78 -3.45 22.17 -17.93
C ASN A 78 -4.74 23.02 -18.02
N ASN A 79 -5.56 23.13 -16.97
CA ASN A 79 -7.00 23.34 -17.19
C ASN A 79 -7.67 24.67 -16.76
N LEU A 80 -6.97 25.79 -16.56
CA LEU A 80 -7.69 27.05 -16.25
C LEU A 80 -7.27 28.29 -17.04
N ILE A 81 -6.05 28.31 -17.56
CA ILE A 81 -5.61 29.46 -18.35
C ILE A 81 -6.12 29.30 -19.79
N VAL A 82 -5.89 28.16 -20.44
CA VAL A 82 -6.13 28.00 -21.89
C VAL A 82 -7.62 28.07 -22.28
N LEU A 83 -8.54 27.51 -21.49
CA LEU A 83 -9.97 27.54 -21.81
C LEU A 83 -10.58 28.95 -21.68
N ARG A 84 -10.10 29.76 -20.73
CA ARG A 84 -10.55 31.14 -20.54
C ARG A 84 -10.16 32.04 -21.72
N TRP A 85 -8.96 31.85 -22.29
CA TRP A 85 -8.53 32.59 -23.48
C TRP A 85 -9.28 32.16 -24.76
N LYS A 86 -9.58 30.86 -24.92
CA LYS A 86 -10.34 30.36 -26.08
C LYS A 86 -11.78 30.89 -26.10
N ASN A 87 -12.46 30.93 -24.96
CA ASN A 87 -13.82 31.50 -24.89
C ASN A 87 -13.84 33.01 -25.13
N TRP A 88 -12.84 33.77 -24.64
CA TRP A 88 -12.80 35.22 -24.83
C TRP A 88 -12.58 35.64 -26.30
N LEU A 89 -11.83 34.85 -27.08
CA LEU A 89 -11.58 35.09 -28.50
C LEU A 89 -12.79 34.75 -29.40
N GLN A 90 -13.68 33.85 -28.96
CA GLN A 90 -14.89 33.48 -29.72
C GLN A 90 -16.06 34.45 -29.49
N THR A 91 -16.04 35.21 -28.39
CA THR A 91 -17.08 36.21 -28.07
C THR A 91 -16.81 37.59 -28.67
N THR A 92 -15.69 37.79 -29.37
CA THR A 92 -15.25 39.09 -29.91
C THR A 92 -15.22 39.16 -31.45
N THR A 93 -15.79 38.17 -32.15
CA THR A 93 -16.01 38.16 -33.61
C THR A 93 -17.50 38.08 -33.91
#